data_AF-A0A974WL62-F1
#
_entry.id   AF-A0A974WL62-F1
#
_cell.length_a   1.000
_cell.length_b   1.000
_cell.length_c   1.000
_cell.angle_alpha   90.00
_cell.angle_beta   90.00
_cell.angle_gamma   90.00
#
_symmetry.space_group_name_H-M   'P 1'
#
loop_
_entity.id
_entity.type
_entity.pdbx_description
1 polymer ?
#
loop_
_entity_poly.entity_id
_entity_poly.type
_entity_poly.pdbx_seq_one_letter_code
_entity_poly.pdbx_strand_id
1 'polypeptide(L)'
;MNESEEKKGFKDLLFEVILPKVELISLVLVLVSIVFKMLHLQGTPELLMISLSTYAVVCFLRGYQPIDSDSTLDKIIVKFGGVGSAILVIGVLFLMLSLPGYSEMLWIGGVTFGITMGLIIVKSSNRESELYKKLVSQYLKTLAVVSVVYYSSYLL
;
A
#
# COMPACT_ATOMS: atom_id res chain seq x y z
N MET A 1 -10.39 41.60 8.80
CA MET A 1 -9.58 40.47 9.28
C MET A 1 -10.48 39.68 10.22
N ASN A 2 -11.01 38.55 9.77
CA ASN A 2 -11.62 37.54 10.63
C ASN A 2 -11.45 36.21 9.88
N GLU A 3 -10.44 35.48 10.33
CA GLU A 3 -10.06 34.16 9.89
C GLU A 3 -11.20 33.20 10.27
N SER A 4 -11.89 32.66 9.27
CA SER A 4 -12.67 31.45 9.45
C SER A 4 -11.69 30.31 9.65
N GLU A 5 -11.49 29.89 10.89
CA GLU A 5 -10.94 28.57 11.23
C GLU A 5 -11.84 27.49 10.60
N GLU A 6 -11.55 27.18 9.34
CA GLU A 6 -12.17 26.06 8.63
C GLU A 6 -11.75 24.80 9.38
N LYS A 7 -12.70 24.21 10.13
CA LYS A 7 -12.50 22.96 10.85
C LYS A 7 -11.99 21.91 9.86
N LYS A 8 -10.68 21.62 9.87
CA LYS A 8 -10.09 20.49 9.14
C LYS A 8 -11.02 19.28 9.32
N GLY A 9 -11.62 18.82 8.23
CA GLY A 9 -12.62 17.77 8.28
C GLY A 9 -12.01 16.47 8.79
N PHE A 10 -12.83 15.55 9.30
CA PHE A 10 -12.36 14.21 9.69
C PHE A 10 -11.57 13.52 8.56
N LYS A 11 -11.91 13.81 7.30
CA LYS A 11 -11.20 13.34 6.11
C LYS A 11 -9.76 13.85 6.06
N ASP A 12 -9.54 15.13 6.29
CA ASP A 12 -8.19 15.73 6.23
C ASP A 12 -7.32 15.18 7.36
N LEU A 13 -7.88 15.06 8.56
CA LEU A 13 -7.17 14.43 9.69
C LEU A 13 -6.80 12.97 9.38
N LEU A 14 -7.71 12.21 8.77
CA LEU A 14 -7.47 10.83 8.39
C LEU A 14 -6.33 10.71 7.36
N PHE A 15 -6.39 11.45 6.26
CA PHE A 15 -5.44 11.32 5.16
C PHE A 15 -4.11 12.04 5.38
N GLU A 16 -4.11 13.21 6.04
CA GLU A 16 -2.90 14.01 6.26
C GLU A 16 -2.10 13.56 7.48
N VAL A 17 -2.79 13.10 8.55
CA VAL A 17 -2.15 12.88 9.85
C VAL A 17 -2.15 11.41 10.25
N ILE A 18 -3.29 10.74 10.16
CA ILE A 18 -3.44 9.36 10.68
C ILE A 18 -2.81 8.36 9.71
N LEU A 19 -3.15 8.43 8.43
CA LEU A 19 -2.71 7.47 7.42
C LEU A 19 -1.19 7.34 7.32
N PRO A 20 -0.39 8.43 7.27
CA PRO A 20 1.07 8.32 7.19
C PRO A 20 1.69 7.72 8.46
N LYS A 21 1.08 7.94 9.62
CA LYS A 21 1.53 7.37 10.90
C LYS A 21 1.27 5.87 10.96
N VAL A 22 0.07 5.45 10.56
CA VAL A 22 -0.31 4.02 10.54
C VAL A 22 0.51 3.28 9.47
N GLU A 23 0.82 3.91 8.34
CA GLU A 23 1.76 3.37 7.33
C GLU A 23 3.13 3.05 7.97
N LEU A 24 3.71 4.01 8.70
CA LEU A 24 5.02 3.81 9.33
C LEU A 24 4.97 2.70 10.39
N ILE A 25 3.94 2.71 11.25
CA ILE A 25 3.76 1.68 12.28
C ILE A 25 3.62 0.29 11.64
N SER A 26 2.80 0.15 10.59
CA SER A 26 2.62 -1.12 9.90
C SER A 26 3.90 -1.60 9.21
N LEU A 27 4.71 -0.71 8.61
CA LEU A 27 6.01 -1.07 8.05
C LEU A 27 6.97 -1.63 9.11
N VAL A 28 7.03 -1.00 10.29
CA VAL A 28 7.85 -1.50 11.41
C VAL A 28 7.34 -2.86 11.86
N LEU A 29 6.02 -3.04 11.98
CA LEU A 29 5.43 -4.33 12.33
C LEU A 29 5.77 -5.42 11.31
N VAL A 30 5.74 -5.13 10.01
CA VAL A 30 6.13 -6.10 8.96
C VAL A 30 7.59 -6.52 9.13
N LEU A 31 8.50 -5.59 9.42
CA LEU A 31 9.90 -5.91 9.68
C LEU A 31 10.06 -6.81 10.92
N VAL A 32 9.36 -6.50 12.01
CA VAL A 32 9.39 -7.34 13.23
C VAL A 32 8.82 -8.74 12.93
N SER A 33 7.74 -8.84 12.14
CA SER A 33 7.19 -10.13 11.69
C SER A 33 8.20 -10.98 10.92
N ILE A 34 8.97 -10.37 10.03
CA ILE A 34 10.01 -11.06 9.26
C ILE A 34 11.11 -11.57 10.19
N VAL A 35 11.57 -10.75 11.14
CA VAL A 35 12.59 -11.16 12.12
C VAL A 35 12.09 -12.32 12.98
N PHE A 36 10.83 -12.28 13.43
CA PHE A 36 10.21 -13.36 14.19
C PHE A 36 10.11 -14.65 13.36
N LYS A 37 9.79 -14.52 12.08
CA LYS A 37 9.80 -15.66 11.13
C LYS A 37 11.19 -16.26 10.98
N MET A 38 12.24 -15.44 10.84
CA MET A 38 13.62 -15.90 10.75
C MET A 38 14.09 -16.64 12.02
N LEU A 39 13.60 -16.24 13.19
CA LEU A 39 13.94 -16.86 14.47
C LEU A 39 13.05 -18.07 14.81
N HIS A 40 12.10 -18.44 13.94
CA HIS A 40 11.13 -19.52 14.16
C HIS A 40 10.37 -19.41 15.49
N LEU A 41 10.05 -18.18 15.91
CA LEU A 41 9.33 -17.94 17.15
C LEU A 41 7.84 -18.28 17.01
N GLN A 42 7.25 -18.82 18.08
CA GLN A 42 5.80 -19.01 18.17
C GLN A 42 5.09 -17.64 18.13
N GLY A 43 3.99 -17.53 17.39
CA GLY A 43 3.28 -16.25 17.18
C GLY A 43 3.59 -15.54 15.86
N THR A 44 4.51 -16.10 15.05
CA THR A 44 4.84 -15.57 13.71
C THR A 44 3.62 -15.40 12.78
N PRO A 45 2.72 -16.39 12.62
CA PRO A 45 1.61 -16.25 11.68
C PRO A 45 0.61 -15.16 12.10
N GLU A 46 0.36 -15.00 13.40
CA GLU A 46 -0.51 -13.95 13.94
C GLU A 46 0.10 -12.56 13.70
N LEU A 47 1.40 -12.41 13.93
CA LEU A 47 2.10 -11.13 13.74
C LEU A 47 2.16 -10.74 12.24
N LEU A 48 2.43 -11.71 11.36
CA LEU A 48 2.34 -11.51 9.91
C LEU A 48 0.93 -11.09 9.49
N MET A 49 -0.09 -11.78 9.98
CA MET A 49 -1.48 -11.46 9.68
C MET A 49 -1.84 -10.03 10.09
N ILE A 50 -1.51 -9.62 11.33
CA ILE A 50 -1.80 -8.27 11.81
C ILE A 50 -1.03 -7.22 11.00
N SER A 51 0.26 -7.43 10.80
CA SER A 51 1.13 -6.45 10.12
C SER A 51 0.75 -6.23 8.65
N LEU A 52 0.64 -7.30 7.86
CA LEU A 52 0.32 -7.21 6.43
C LEU A 52 -1.14 -6.85 6.18
N SER A 53 -2.10 -7.29 7.01
CA SER A 53 -3.49 -6.83 6.88
C SER A 53 -3.63 -5.34 7.18
N THR A 54 -2.94 -4.84 8.21
CA THR A 54 -2.91 -3.39 8.52
C THR A 54 -2.30 -2.62 7.36
N TYR A 55 -1.19 -3.10 6.79
CA TYR A 55 -0.57 -2.47 5.63
C TYR A 55 -1.49 -2.49 4.39
N ALA A 56 -2.21 -3.60 4.16
CA ALA A 56 -3.18 -3.70 3.07
C ALA A 56 -4.34 -2.71 3.23
N VAL A 57 -4.87 -2.53 4.45
CA VAL A 57 -5.91 -1.52 4.74
C VAL A 57 -5.39 -0.11 4.47
N VAL A 58 -4.14 0.20 4.84
CA VAL A 58 -3.52 1.50 4.54
C VAL A 58 -3.42 1.71 3.02
N CYS A 59 -2.94 0.71 2.26
CA CYS A 59 -2.88 0.76 0.80
C CYS A 59 -4.26 0.98 0.18
N PHE A 60 -5.28 0.30 0.68
CA PHE A 60 -6.66 0.45 0.23
C PHE A 60 -7.17 1.87 0.49
N LEU A 61 -7.04 2.37 1.73
CA LEU A 61 -7.49 3.71 2.11
C LEU A 61 -6.81 4.80 1.29
N ARG A 62 -5.52 4.67 0.97
CA ARG A 62 -4.82 5.60 0.07
C ARG A 62 -5.47 5.74 -1.30
N GLY A 63 -6.05 4.67 -1.84
CA GLY A 63 -6.79 4.72 -3.10
C GLY A 63 -7.98 5.66 -3.06
N TYR A 64 -8.52 5.94 -1.87
CA TYR A 64 -9.65 6.85 -1.64
C TYR A 64 -9.23 8.25 -1.18
N GLN A 65 -7.93 8.56 -1.18
CA GLN A 65 -7.46 9.90 -0.85
C GLN A 65 -8.02 10.90 -1.88
N PRO A 66 -8.58 12.05 -1.45
CA PRO A 66 -9.03 13.08 -2.37
C PRO A 66 -7.86 13.61 -3.19
N ILE A 67 -8.09 13.78 -4.50
CA ILE A 67 -7.12 14.29 -5.45
C ILE A 67 -7.71 15.54 -6.09
N ASP A 68 -6.94 16.62 -6.03
CA ASP A 68 -7.23 17.89 -6.70
C ASP A 68 -6.85 17.81 -8.19
N SER A 69 -7.46 16.85 -8.90
CA SER A 69 -7.38 16.73 -10.36
C SER A 69 -8.78 16.81 -10.95
N ASP A 70 -8.94 17.62 -12.00
CA ASP A 70 -10.18 17.70 -12.77
C ASP A 70 -10.38 16.46 -13.66
N SER A 71 -9.34 15.66 -13.88
CA SER A 71 -9.43 14.47 -14.73
C SER A 71 -10.04 13.28 -14.00
N THR A 72 -11.15 12.77 -14.54
CA THR A 72 -11.79 11.52 -14.07
C THR A 72 -10.82 10.32 -14.15
N LEU A 73 -9.94 10.30 -15.15
CA LEU A 73 -8.97 9.21 -15.33
C LEU A 73 -8.00 9.12 -14.15
N ASP A 74 -7.60 10.25 -13.57
CA ASP A 74 -6.62 10.29 -12.48
C ASP A 74 -7.21 9.73 -11.19
N LYS A 75 -8.47 10.08 -10.94
CA LYS A 75 -9.26 9.55 -9.83
C LYS A 75 -9.41 8.04 -9.95
N ILE A 76 -9.61 7.53 -11.17
CA ILE A 76 -9.70 6.08 -11.43
C ILE A 76 -8.33 5.42 -11.21
N ILE A 77 -7.25 5.96 -11.78
CA ILE A 77 -5.90 5.39 -11.68
C ILE A 77 -5.47 5.24 -10.22
N VAL A 78 -5.66 6.28 -9.39
CA VAL A 78 -5.26 6.21 -7.98
C VAL A 78 -6.12 5.25 -7.19
N LYS A 79 -7.44 5.21 -7.43
CA LYS A 79 -8.34 4.23 -6.80
C LYS A 79 -7.94 2.80 -7.12
N PHE A 80 -7.78 2.50 -8.41
CA PHE A 80 -7.41 1.16 -8.86
C PHE A 80 -6.02 0.76 -8.37
N GLY A 81 -5.07 1.70 -8.29
CA GLY A 81 -3.74 1.38 -7.81
C GLY A 81 -3.68 1.16 -6.29
N GLY A 82 -4.49 1.89 -5.51
CA GLY A 82 -4.68 1.63 -4.08
C GLY A 82 -5.32 0.26 -3.82
N VAL A 83 -6.37 -0.08 -4.58
CA VAL A 83 -7.01 -1.40 -4.50
C VAL A 83 -6.07 -2.51 -4.96
N GLY A 84 -5.38 -2.34 -6.08
CA GLY A 84 -4.44 -3.32 -6.64
C GLY A 84 -3.27 -3.58 -5.69
N SER A 85 -2.71 -2.54 -5.08
CA SER A 85 -1.65 -2.69 -4.06
C SER A 85 -2.14 -3.41 -2.81
N ALA A 86 -3.36 -3.15 -2.35
CA ALA A 86 -3.94 -3.88 -1.22
C ALA A 86 -4.11 -5.38 -1.53
N ILE A 87 -4.66 -5.72 -2.71
CA ILE A 87 -4.82 -7.12 -3.14
C ILE A 87 -3.46 -7.81 -3.24
N LEU A 88 -2.44 -7.13 -3.78
CA LEU A 88 -1.09 -7.67 -3.86
C LEU A 88 -0.52 -7.98 -2.47
N VAL A 89 -0.67 -7.07 -1.50
CA VAL A 89 -0.21 -7.28 -0.12
C VAL A 89 -0.94 -8.45 0.54
N ILE A 90 -2.25 -8.57 0.34
CA ILE A 90 -3.02 -9.72 0.84
C ILE A 90 -2.57 -11.04 0.19
N GLY A 91 -2.29 -11.03 -1.12
CA GLY A 91 -1.73 -12.20 -1.81
C GLY A 91 -0.39 -12.63 -1.23
N VAL A 92 0.48 -11.67 -0.88
CA VAL A 92 1.75 -11.95 -0.20
C VAL A 92 1.55 -12.51 1.21
N LEU A 93 0.57 -11.99 1.95
CA LEU A 93 0.19 -12.56 3.25
C LEU A 93 -0.26 -14.01 3.12
N PHE A 94 -1.10 -14.31 2.12
CA PHE A 94 -1.59 -15.67 1.88
C PHE A 94 -0.45 -16.61 1.47
N LEU A 95 0.49 -16.13 0.65
CA LEU A 95 1.71 -16.86 0.31
C LEU A 95 2.51 -17.19 1.58
N MET A 96 2.73 -16.18 2.44
CA MET A 96 3.50 -16.32 3.68
C MET A 96 2.90 -17.31 4.68
N LEU A 97 1.57 -17.41 4.72
CA LEU A 97 0.82 -18.33 5.57
C LEU A 97 0.50 -19.66 4.89
N SER A 98 0.96 -19.87 3.64
CA SER A 98 0.64 -21.05 2.82
C SER A 98 -0.88 -21.32 2.70
N LEU A 99 -1.68 -20.26 2.61
CA LEU A 99 -3.13 -20.34 2.47
C LEU A 99 -3.52 -20.61 1.01
N PRO A 100 -4.57 -21.42 0.74
CA PRO A 100 -5.05 -21.62 -0.62
C PRO A 100 -5.53 -20.29 -1.23
N GLY A 101 -5.33 -20.11 -2.52
CA GLY A 101 -5.73 -18.89 -3.24
C GLY A 101 -4.65 -17.81 -3.36
N TYR A 102 -3.45 -18.02 -2.82
CA TYR A 102 -2.38 -17.01 -2.87
C TYR A 102 -1.93 -16.68 -4.31
N SER A 103 -1.89 -17.69 -5.19
CA SER A 103 -1.44 -17.55 -6.57
C SER A 103 -2.36 -16.62 -7.36
N GLU A 104 -3.67 -16.84 -7.21
CA GLU A 104 -4.72 -16.08 -7.86
C GLU A 104 -4.70 -14.62 -7.39
N MET A 105 -4.57 -14.39 -6.08
CA MET A 105 -4.48 -13.05 -5.51
C MET A 105 -3.21 -12.31 -5.95
N LEU A 106 -2.07 -13.00 -6.03
CA LEU A 106 -0.82 -12.41 -6.51
C LEU A 106 -0.90 -12.03 -7.99
N TRP A 107 -1.51 -12.86 -8.84
CA TRP A 107 -1.70 -12.54 -10.25
C TRP A 107 -2.66 -11.36 -10.44
N ILE A 108 -3.82 -11.37 -9.77
CA ILE A 108 -4.82 -10.30 -9.87
C ILE A 108 -4.23 -8.98 -9.34
N GLY A 109 -3.63 -9.01 -8.16
CA GLY A 109 -3.00 -7.86 -7.53
C GLY A 109 -1.83 -7.35 -8.36
N GLY A 110 -0.95 -8.25 -8.83
CA GLY A 110 0.23 -7.91 -9.60
C GLY A 110 -0.09 -7.29 -10.95
N VAL A 111 -1.06 -7.84 -11.69
CA VAL A 111 -1.50 -7.28 -12.99
C VAL A 111 -2.15 -5.91 -12.78
N THR A 112 -3.07 -5.80 -11.82
CA THR A 112 -3.77 -4.54 -11.54
C THR A 112 -2.76 -3.46 -11.14
N PHE A 113 -1.88 -3.78 -10.18
CA PHE A 113 -0.84 -2.88 -9.70
C PHE A 113 0.13 -2.49 -10.83
N GLY A 114 0.58 -3.46 -11.64
CA GLY A 114 1.49 -3.22 -12.76
C GLY A 114 0.91 -2.30 -13.83
N ILE A 115 -0.36 -2.49 -14.21
CA ILE A 115 -1.06 -1.60 -15.15
C ILE A 115 -1.14 -0.18 -14.58
N THR A 116 -1.57 -0.03 -13.33
CA THR A 116 -1.65 1.31 -12.71
C THR A 116 -0.29 1.97 -12.56
N MET A 117 0.76 1.22 -12.19
CA MET A 117 2.14 1.70 -12.12
C MET A 117 2.61 2.20 -13.49
N GLY A 118 2.35 1.44 -14.56
CA GLY A 118 2.68 1.83 -15.93
C GLY A 118 2.00 3.14 -16.35
N LEU A 119 0.70 3.27 -16.08
CA LEU A 119 -0.04 4.50 -16.37
C LEU A 119 0.48 5.71 -15.58
N ILE A 120 0.79 5.51 -14.29
CA ILE A 120 1.39 6.54 -13.43
C ILE A 120 2.76 6.97 -13.97
N ILE A 121 3.60 6.04 -14.42
CA ILE A 121 4.93 6.35 -14.97
C ILE A 121 4.80 7.13 -16.28
N VAL A 122 3.96 6.67 -17.21
CA VAL A 122 3.73 7.35 -18.49
C VAL A 122 3.23 8.78 -18.26
N LYS A 123 2.30 8.96 -17.32
CA LYS A 123 1.75 10.28 -17.01
C LYS A 123 2.70 11.15 -16.19
N SER A 124 3.51 10.56 -15.31
CA SER A 124 4.58 11.26 -14.58
C SER A 124 5.62 11.89 -15.51
N SER A 125 5.82 11.32 -16.70
CA SER A 125 6.72 11.90 -17.71
C SER A 125 6.17 13.20 -18.31
N ASN A 126 4.87 13.47 -18.20
CA ASN A 126 4.18 14.53 -18.96
C ASN A 126 3.81 15.79 -18.16
N ARG A 127 4.66 16.18 -17.18
CA ARG A 127 4.70 17.52 -16.55
C ARG A 127 3.66 17.87 -15.46
N GLU A 128 2.87 16.92 -14.94
CA GLU A 128 2.15 17.06 -13.65
C GLU A 128 3.01 16.57 -12.48
N SER A 129 4.11 17.30 -12.22
CA SER A 129 5.32 16.83 -11.51
C SER A 129 5.12 16.23 -10.12
N GLU A 130 4.34 16.84 -9.22
CA GLU A 130 4.48 16.53 -7.78
C GLU A 130 3.56 15.42 -7.28
N LEU A 131 2.32 15.33 -7.79
CA LEU A 131 1.39 14.29 -7.37
C LEU A 131 1.85 12.91 -7.83
N TYR A 132 2.23 12.78 -9.11
CA TYR A 132 2.69 11.51 -9.67
C TYR A 132 4.02 11.08 -9.09
N LYS A 133 4.96 11.99 -8.80
CA LYS A 133 6.21 11.64 -8.09
C LYS A 133 5.94 11.09 -6.70
N LYS A 134 5.02 11.69 -5.93
CA LYS A 134 4.61 11.19 -4.62
C LYS A 134 4.00 9.79 -4.74
N LEU A 135 3.10 9.57 -5.71
CA LEU A 135 2.52 8.25 -5.97
C LEU A 135 3.57 7.22 -6.36
N VAL A 136 4.47 7.53 -7.30
CA VAL A 136 5.57 6.64 -7.69
C VAL A 136 6.41 6.25 -6.48
N SER A 137 6.82 7.22 -5.66
CA SER A 137 7.60 6.94 -4.44
C SER A 137 6.86 5.99 -3.48
N GLN A 138 5.56 6.19 -3.28
CA GLN A 138 4.73 5.33 -2.43
C GLN A 138 4.59 3.92 -2.98
N TYR A 139 4.35 3.78 -4.30
CA TYR A 139 4.20 2.49 -4.94
C TYR A 139 5.53 1.74 -4.97
N LEU A 140 6.65 2.46 -5.09
CA LEU A 140 7.99 1.91 -4.95
C LEU A 140 8.22 1.33 -3.54
N LYS A 141 7.76 2.02 -2.48
CA LYS A 141 7.82 1.50 -1.11
C LYS A 141 7.02 0.21 -0.98
N THR A 142 5.79 0.17 -1.51
CA THR A 142 4.97 -1.05 -1.49
C THR A 142 5.63 -2.19 -2.25
N LEU A 143 6.22 -1.93 -3.42
CA LEU A 143 7.01 -2.93 -4.16
C LEU A 143 8.20 -3.44 -3.36
N ALA A 144 8.93 -2.53 -2.68
CA ALA A 144 10.06 -2.91 -1.84
C ALA A 144 9.61 -3.82 -0.70
N VAL A 145 8.52 -3.46 0.00
CA VAL A 145 7.95 -4.28 1.08
C VAL A 145 7.53 -5.65 0.55
N VAL A 146 6.73 -5.68 -0.52
CA VAL A 146 6.28 -6.93 -1.15
C VAL A 146 7.46 -7.80 -1.57
N SER A 147 8.49 -7.21 -2.17
CA SER A 147 9.69 -7.94 -2.60
C SER A 147 10.46 -8.50 -1.41
N VAL A 148 10.71 -7.69 -0.37
CA VAL A 148 11.43 -8.12 0.84
C VAL A 148 10.69 -9.27 1.53
N VAL A 149 9.37 -9.14 1.68
CA VAL A 149 8.52 -10.19 2.26
C VAL A 149 8.55 -11.43 1.37
N TYR A 150 8.40 -11.28 0.06
CA TYR A 150 8.46 -12.40 -0.90
C TYR A 150 9.80 -13.15 -0.83
N TYR A 151 10.93 -12.44 -0.84
CA TYR A 151 12.26 -13.04 -0.71
C TYR A 151 12.44 -13.74 0.64
N SER A 152 11.95 -13.15 1.73
CA SER A 152 11.95 -13.80 3.04
C SER A 152 11.14 -15.10 3.05
N SER A 153 10.15 -15.26 2.17
CA SER A 153 9.41 -16.52 2.02
C SER A 153 10.15 -17.60 1.25
N TYR A 154 11.14 -17.24 0.43
CA TYR A 154 11.95 -18.19 -0.36
C TYR A 154 13.26 -18.56 0.33
N LEU A 155 13.77 -17.69 1.20
CA LEU A 155 15.03 -17.90 1.93
C LEU A 155 14.88 -18.83 3.14
N LEU A 156 13.66 -19.08 3.60
CA LEU A 156 13.29 -19.87 4.80
C LEU A 156 12.27 -20.95 4.42
#